data_AF-A0A1W9LFU5-F1
#
_entry.id   AF-A0A1W9LFU5-F1
#
_cell.length_a   1.000
_cell.length_b   1.000
_cell.length_c   1.000
_cell.angle_alpha   90.00
_cell.angle_beta   90.00
_cell.angle_gamma   90.00
#
_symmetry.space_group_name_H-M   'P 1'
#
loop_
_entity.id
_entity.type
_entity.pdbx_description
1 polymer ?
#
loop_
_entity_poly.entity_id
_entity_poly.type
_entity_poly.pdbx_seq_one_letter_code
_entity_poly.pdbx_strand_id
1 'polypeptide(L)'
;MAAALLLSAGAEEASIPVRVSFKFILDSNSNRPPFGALCTDEDVWAQVNRANRVFSQNQSEFRIDVLEIGEVTNAFWWYAPPCDDEWTTDILLEQATENPSLYRWRTDAVNVYINNGCRLASLPAPWNTIVLLGQVANETSFAHEIGHILDLRHTFEEDLCDDTIPDVGTSQNDIATNYFDKTYDSCSPAEQDQVNLVYSNLMSYHDGANRSLLSTCQMDRQSVQGYADRGWVLSKTPRYLRSNGTNTTTDGSPSQPYKTLKNALDAGANNNIVLVFQAGSYTSVQSSVTNFGGMVPRQGTARVSKQDIGVDYVIPSGVDRSQPVAVHEAVRRSQELYRAGDKEGAIRSLMEAEKHATGELKAALQHEVAKRLGYAGRYDEAASYYRKTAESTRQPGLKKEVLGRAKECDEKAAGPTNRP
;
A
#
# COMPACT_ATOMS: atom_id res chain seq x y z
N MET A 1 8.72 -20.15 -18.62
CA MET A 1 8.99 -19.94 -17.19
C MET A 1 8.50 -18.54 -16.86
N ALA A 2 7.36 -18.42 -16.18
CA ALA A 2 6.73 -17.12 -15.91
C ALA A 2 7.52 -16.38 -14.82
N ALA A 3 7.90 -15.13 -15.09
CA ALA A 3 8.49 -14.27 -14.06
C ALA A 3 7.37 -13.79 -13.13
N ALA A 4 7.36 -14.29 -11.89
CA ALA A 4 6.48 -13.79 -10.84
C ALA A 4 7.15 -12.58 -10.18
N LEU A 5 6.43 -11.46 -10.05
CA LEU A 5 6.86 -10.39 -9.17
C LEU A 5 6.48 -10.81 -7.75
N LEU A 6 7.49 -11.14 -6.95
CA LEU A 6 7.29 -11.37 -5.53
C LEU A 6 7.24 -10.00 -4.84
N LEU A 7 6.05 -9.59 -4.40
CA LEU A 7 5.91 -8.41 -3.56
C LEU A 7 6.24 -8.83 -2.14
N SER A 8 7.49 -8.62 -1.72
CA SER A 8 7.82 -8.52 -0.30
C SER A 8 7.51 -7.09 0.15
N ALA A 9 7.04 -6.90 1.38
CA ALA A 9 6.80 -5.58 1.94
C ALA A 9 8.12 -4.75 1.99
N GLY A 10 8.41 -4.00 0.93
CA GLY A 10 9.39 -2.90 0.94
C GLY A 10 8.69 -1.68 1.52
N ALA A 11 8.97 -1.41 2.80
CA ALA A 11 7.95 -0.98 3.76
C ALA A 11 7.59 0.52 3.81
N GLU A 12 8.30 1.43 3.13
CA GLU A 12 8.04 2.87 3.34
C GLU A 12 7.22 3.55 2.23
N GLU A 13 7.63 3.46 0.97
CA GLU A 13 6.95 4.19 -0.11
C GLU A 13 5.58 3.60 -0.47
N ALA A 14 5.37 2.32 -0.23
CA ALA A 14 4.15 1.64 -0.63
C ALA A 14 2.96 1.88 0.32
N SER A 15 3.22 2.28 1.57
CA SER A 15 2.21 2.45 2.61
C SER A 15 1.22 3.60 2.35
N ILE A 16 0.09 3.54 3.08
CA ILE A 16 -1.00 4.50 3.06
C ILE A 16 -0.82 5.47 4.25
N PRO A 17 -0.43 6.73 4.00
CA PRO A 17 -0.12 7.64 5.09
C PRO A 17 -1.40 8.19 5.73
N VAL A 18 -1.54 8.00 7.05
CA VAL A 18 -2.50 8.62 7.96
C VAL A 18 -1.92 9.98 8.35
N ARG A 19 -2.60 11.06 7.94
CA ARG A 19 -2.16 12.43 8.17
C ARG A 19 -2.39 12.81 9.61
N VAL A 20 -1.34 13.28 10.27
CA VAL A 20 -1.38 13.70 11.67
C VAL A 20 -0.73 15.06 11.82
N SER A 21 -1.32 15.93 12.63
CA SER A 21 -0.78 17.24 12.97
C SER A 21 -0.71 17.37 14.49
N PHE A 22 0.50 17.52 15.02
CA PHE A 22 0.79 17.63 16.45
C PHE A 22 0.85 19.07 16.91
N LYS A 23 0.34 19.36 18.12
CA LYS A 23 0.32 20.69 18.71
C LYS A 23 0.66 20.61 20.19
N PHE A 24 1.71 21.31 20.60
CA PHE A 24 1.98 21.55 22.02
C PHE A 24 1.09 22.69 22.51
N ILE A 25 0.25 22.42 23.51
CA ILE A 25 -0.42 23.47 24.27
C ILE A 25 0.61 24.08 25.21
N LEU A 26 0.80 25.40 25.15
CA LEU A 26 1.78 26.09 25.97
C LEU A 26 1.16 26.60 27.28
N ASP A 27 1.99 26.74 28.31
CA ASP A 27 1.61 27.38 29.56
C ASP A 27 1.39 28.90 29.39
N SER A 28 1.04 29.59 30.47
CA SER A 28 0.85 31.05 30.45
C SER A 28 2.12 31.85 30.13
N ASN A 29 3.30 31.23 30.18
CA ASN A 29 4.59 31.81 29.85
C ASN A 29 5.10 31.39 28.46
N SER A 30 4.26 30.73 27.66
CA SER A 30 4.62 30.18 26.34
C SER A 30 5.71 29.09 26.39
N ASN A 31 5.74 28.30 27.46
CA ASN A 31 6.58 27.11 27.56
C ASN A 31 5.79 25.84 27.25
N ARG A 32 6.46 24.87 26.63
CA ARG A 32 5.98 23.49 26.53
C ARG A 32 6.02 22.79 27.89
N PRO A 33 5.36 21.63 28.05
CA PRO A 33 5.59 20.75 29.18
C PRO A 33 7.10 20.53 29.43
N PRO A 34 7.62 20.86 30.63
CA PRO A 34 9.05 20.83 30.91
C PRO A 34 9.58 19.44 31.26
N PHE A 35 8.69 18.47 31.51
CA PHE A 35 9.02 17.09 31.86
C PHE A 35 7.92 16.13 31.38
N GLY A 36 8.28 14.86 31.22
CA GLY A 36 7.36 13.80 30.81
C GLY A 36 7.76 13.13 29.50
N ALA A 37 6.83 12.39 28.92
CA ALA A 37 7.06 11.58 27.73
C ALA A 37 7.05 12.36 26.40
N LEU A 38 6.51 13.58 26.39
CA LEU A 38 6.28 14.38 25.18
C LEU A 38 6.56 15.85 25.47
N CYS A 39 7.83 16.25 25.46
CA CYS A 39 8.25 17.63 25.74
C CYS A 39 8.81 18.34 24.50
N THR A 40 9.37 17.56 23.57
CA THR A 40 10.11 18.06 22.40
C THR A 40 9.57 17.48 21.10
N ASP A 41 9.95 18.08 19.97
CA ASP A 41 9.65 17.53 18.64
C ASP A 41 10.28 16.13 18.46
N GLU A 42 11.44 15.89 19.07
CA GLU A 42 12.12 14.59 19.01
C GLU A 42 11.34 13.50 19.75
N ASP A 43 10.71 13.83 20.88
CA ASP A 43 9.82 12.91 21.59
C ASP A 43 8.59 12.53 20.74
N VAL A 44 8.03 13.51 20.02
CA VAL A 44 6.94 13.27 19.06
C VAL A 44 7.39 12.31 17.96
N TRP A 45 8.55 12.54 17.36
CA TRP A 45 9.10 11.64 16.35
C TRP A 45 9.39 10.24 16.90
N ALA A 46 9.83 10.12 18.16
CA ALA A 46 10.00 8.83 18.81
C ALA A 46 8.67 8.06 18.93
N GLN A 47 7.58 8.71 19.32
CA GLN A 47 6.23 8.11 19.36
C GLN A 47 5.74 7.71 17.95
N VAL A 48 5.93 8.57 16.95
CA VAL A 48 5.57 8.29 15.55
C VAL A 48 6.33 7.08 15.01
N ASN A 49 7.64 7.01 15.26
CA ASN A 49 8.48 5.89 14.83
C ASN A 49 8.08 4.57 15.50
N ARG A 50 7.70 4.61 16.79
CA ARG A 50 7.15 3.43 17.49
C ARG A 50 5.80 3.01 16.91
N ALA A 51 4.89 3.93 16.64
CA ALA A 51 3.61 3.62 16.00
C ALA A 51 3.79 2.98 14.61
N ASN A 52 4.68 3.54 13.78
CA ASN A 52 5.03 2.96 12.48
C ASN A 52 5.66 1.57 12.61
N ARG A 53 6.44 1.32 13.67
CA ARG A 53 6.97 -0.02 13.96
C ARG A 53 5.85 -1.00 14.30
N VAL A 54 4.90 -0.63 15.15
CA VAL A 54 3.74 -1.47 15.49
C VAL A 54 2.94 -1.81 14.24
N PHE A 55 2.57 -0.81 13.42
CA PHE A 55 1.80 -1.05 12.19
C PHE A 55 2.56 -1.90 11.17
N SER A 56 3.86 -1.66 10.98
CA SER A 56 4.66 -2.49 10.07
C SER A 56 4.86 -3.93 10.57
N GLN A 57 5.03 -4.15 11.88
CA GLN A 57 5.13 -5.49 12.48
C GLN A 57 3.86 -6.32 12.25
N ASN A 58 2.69 -5.69 12.27
CA ASN A 58 1.41 -6.33 11.98
C ASN A 58 1.09 -6.39 10.48
N GLN A 59 1.98 -5.92 9.60
CA GLN A 59 1.72 -5.83 8.15
C GLN A 59 0.49 -4.98 7.81
N SER A 60 0.22 -3.95 8.62
CA SER A 60 -0.80 -2.95 8.32
C SER A 60 -0.40 -2.16 7.08
N GLU A 61 -1.38 -1.79 6.26
CA GLU A 61 -1.17 -0.91 5.12
C GLU A 61 -0.93 0.56 5.52
N PHE A 62 -1.23 0.90 6.77
CA PHE A 62 -1.14 2.28 7.26
C PHE A 62 0.24 2.63 7.80
N ARG A 63 0.62 3.88 7.64
CA ARG A 63 1.71 4.52 8.37
C ARG A 63 1.28 5.91 8.83
N ILE A 64 1.93 6.44 9.84
CA ILE A 64 1.78 7.82 10.28
C ILE A 64 2.61 8.75 9.40
N ASP A 65 2.01 9.86 9.00
CA ASP A 65 2.62 10.95 8.24
C ASP A 65 2.36 12.28 8.95
N VAL A 66 3.42 12.88 9.47
CA VAL A 66 3.33 14.12 10.26
C VAL A 66 3.33 15.31 9.31
N LEU A 67 2.22 16.03 9.26
CA LEU A 67 2.08 17.24 8.44
C LEU A 67 2.72 18.46 9.10
N GLU A 68 2.64 18.55 10.43
CA GLU A 68 3.25 19.62 11.21
C GLU A 68 3.43 19.21 12.67
N ILE A 69 4.37 19.88 13.33
CA ILE A 69 4.46 19.99 14.78
C ILE A 69 4.40 21.49 15.09
N GLY A 70 3.36 21.89 15.80
CA GLY A 70 3.06 23.30 16.10
C GLY A 70 2.90 23.57 17.58
N GLU A 71 2.67 24.84 17.90
CA GLU A 71 2.43 25.31 19.26
C GLU A 71 1.13 26.11 19.30
N VAL A 72 0.35 25.92 20.36
CA VAL A 72 -0.92 26.60 20.61
C VAL A 72 -0.71 27.52 21.80
N THR A 73 -0.69 28.82 21.51
CA THR A 73 -0.59 29.89 22.51
C THR A 73 -1.98 30.33 22.97
N ASN A 74 -2.06 31.00 24.12
CA ASN A 74 -3.30 31.57 24.67
C ASN A 74 -4.43 30.55 24.96
N ALA A 75 -4.10 29.26 25.02
CA ALA A 75 -5.02 28.17 25.37
C ALA A 75 -4.59 27.47 26.67
N PHE A 76 -3.96 28.20 27.59
CA PHE A 76 -3.29 27.66 28.79
C PHE A 76 -4.22 26.91 29.75
N TRP A 77 -5.54 27.12 29.67
CA TRP A 77 -6.52 26.31 30.42
C TRP A 77 -6.46 24.82 30.05
N TRP A 78 -5.99 24.51 28.84
CA TRP A 78 -5.75 23.14 28.34
C TRP A 78 -4.33 22.64 28.61
N TYR A 79 -3.47 23.45 29.25
CA TYR A 79 -2.09 23.06 29.53
C TYR A 79 -2.03 21.93 30.56
N ALA A 80 -2.89 21.93 31.57
CA ALA A 80 -2.93 20.89 32.59
C ALA A 80 -4.39 20.61 33.02
N PRO A 81 -5.22 20.07 32.12
CA PRO A 81 -6.60 19.76 32.46
C PRO A 81 -6.65 18.63 33.49
N PRO A 82 -7.74 18.53 34.28
CA PRO A 82 -7.98 17.39 35.15
C PRO A 82 -7.97 16.07 34.36
N CYS A 83 -7.51 14.98 34.97
CA CYS A 83 -7.27 13.73 34.24
C CYS A 83 -8.52 12.86 34.02
N ASP A 84 -9.59 13.06 34.79
CA ASP A 84 -10.68 12.09 34.94
C ASP A 84 -11.99 12.49 34.23
N ASP A 85 -11.98 13.53 33.40
CA ASP A 85 -13.21 14.10 32.85
C ASP A 85 -13.29 13.91 31.34
N GLU A 86 -14.10 12.94 30.88
CA GLU A 86 -14.39 12.67 29.47
C GLU A 86 -14.72 13.94 28.68
N TRP A 87 -15.46 14.85 29.32
CA TRP A 87 -15.91 16.14 28.81
C TRP A 87 -14.77 17.04 28.27
N THR A 88 -13.55 16.88 28.79
CA THR A 88 -12.37 17.67 28.40
C THR A 88 -12.09 17.59 26.89
N THR A 89 -12.22 16.42 26.27
CA THR A 89 -11.89 16.24 24.85
C THR A 89 -12.97 16.83 23.93
N ASP A 90 -14.24 16.72 24.32
CA ASP A 90 -15.37 17.28 23.57
C ASP A 90 -15.31 18.81 23.51
N ILE A 91 -15.05 19.47 24.64
CA ILE A 91 -14.92 20.93 24.66
C ILE A 91 -13.68 21.37 23.86
N LEU A 92 -12.56 20.65 23.98
CA LEU A 92 -11.37 20.99 23.19
C LEU A 92 -11.67 20.85 21.69
N LEU A 93 -12.40 19.81 21.29
CA LEU A 93 -12.87 19.64 19.91
C LEU A 93 -13.76 20.82 19.48
N GLU A 94 -14.76 21.17 20.27
CA GLU A 94 -15.67 22.30 20.01
C GLU A 94 -14.88 23.61 19.87
N GLN A 95 -14.02 23.94 20.83
CA GLN A 95 -13.23 25.16 20.79
C GLN A 95 -12.22 25.20 19.63
N ALA A 96 -11.59 24.07 19.32
CA ALA A 96 -10.63 23.98 18.22
C ALA A 96 -11.32 24.12 16.86
N THR A 97 -12.52 23.56 16.70
CA THR A 97 -13.31 23.69 15.47
C THR A 97 -13.91 25.08 15.31
N GLU A 98 -14.32 25.74 16.40
CA GLU A 98 -14.80 27.14 16.38
C GLU A 98 -13.67 28.16 16.15
N ASN A 99 -12.46 27.87 16.63
CA ASN A 99 -11.31 28.77 16.56
C ASN A 99 -10.11 28.10 15.87
N PRO A 100 -10.21 27.71 14.59
CA PRO A 100 -9.23 26.85 13.94
C PRO A 100 -7.85 27.48 13.83
N SER A 101 -7.77 28.80 13.68
CA SER A 101 -6.47 29.50 13.66
C SER A 101 -5.77 29.49 15.01
N LEU A 102 -6.50 29.58 16.12
CA LEU A 102 -5.93 29.58 17.48
C LEU A 102 -5.35 28.21 17.80
N TYR A 103 -6.15 27.17 17.54
CA TYR A 103 -5.81 25.78 17.87
C TYR A 103 -5.03 25.06 16.76
N ARG A 104 -4.69 25.77 15.67
CA ARG A 104 -4.05 25.21 14.47
C ARG A 104 -4.80 23.97 13.97
N TRP A 105 -6.11 24.04 14.01
CA TRP A 105 -6.99 22.94 13.63
C TRP A 105 -6.86 22.64 12.15
N ARG A 106 -6.75 21.36 11.83
CA ARG A 106 -6.76 20.85 10.46
C ARG A 106 -8.02 20.03 10.22
N THR A 107 -8.68 20.29 9.10
CA THR A 107 -9.82 19.48 8.62
C THR A 107 -9.38 18.29 7.78
N ASP A 108 -8.07 18.14 7.57
CA ASP A 108 -7.47 17.20 6.62
C ASP A 108 -6.37 16.34 7.29
N ALA A 109 -6.44 16.19 8.61
CA ALA A 109 -5.54 15.37 9.42
C ALA A 109 -6.16 15.07 10.79
N VAL A 110 -5.65 14.04 11.47
CA VAL A 110 -5.88 13.84 12.91
C VAL A 110 -5.16 14.95 13.68
N ASN A 111 -5.87 15.64 14.56
CA ASN A 111 -5.31 16.70 15.39
C ASN A 111 -4.86 16.15 16.74
N VAL A 112 -3.56 16.12 17.01
CA VAL A 112 -3.02 15.65 18.28
C VAL A 112 -2.60 16.84 19.12
N TYR A 113 -3.20 17.01 20.29
CA TYR A 113 -2.84 18.05 21.25
C TYR A 113 -2.05 17.44 22.40
N ILE A 114 -0.88 18.02 22.69
CA ILE A 114 0.03 17.58 23.74
C ILE A 114 -0.05 18.59 24.88
N ASN A 115 -0.28 18.13 26.10
CA ASN A 115 -0.37 18.97 27.29
C ASN A 115 0.48 18.43 28.45
N ASN A 116 0.53 19.16 29.56
CA ASN A 116 1.19 18.80 30.81
C ASN A 116 0.28 17.98 31.76
N GLY A 117 -0.88 17.54 31.28
CA GLY A 117 -1.82 16.71 32.04
C GLY A 117 -1.44 15.23 32.01
N CYS A 118 -2.29 14.39 32.60
CA CYS A 118 -2.09 12.93 32.65
C CYS A 118 -3.11 12.13 31.82
N ARG A 119 -3.90 12.80 30.97
CA ARG A 119 -4.94 12.12 30.18
C ARG A 119 -4.40 11.68 28.81
N LEU A 120 -4.76 10.47 28.41
CA LEU A 120 -4.68 9.95 27.05
C LEU A 120 -6.11 9.70 26.61
N ALA A 121 -6.56 10.37 25.56
CA ALA A 121 -7.91 10.16 25.06
C ALA A 121 -8.03 10.51 23.58
N SER A 122 -8.87 9.76 22.90
CA SER A 122 -9.42 10.05 21.60
C SER A 122 -10.94 10.01 21.70
N LEU A 123 -11.62 10.78 20.85
CA LEU A 123 -13.07 10.66 20.73
C LEU A 123 -13.41 9.50 19.80
N PRO A 124 -14.44 8.68 20.11
CA PRO A 124 -14.89 7.62 19.22
C PRO A 124 -15.60 8.19 17.98
N ALA A 125 -15.79 7.31 16.99
CA ALA A 125 -16.44 7.66 15.74
C ALA A 125 -17.86 8.20 16.00
N PRO A 126 -18.37 9.17 15.23
CA PRO A 126 -17.80 9.72 13.99
C PRO A 126 -16.87 10.94 14.20
N TRP A 127 -16.62 11.34 15.45
CA TRP A 127 -15.90 12.59 15.77
C TRP A 127 -14.38 12.42 15.86
N ASN A 128 -13.86 11.28 15.37
CA ASN A 128 -12.46 10.78 15.31
C ASN A 128 -11.43 11.77 14.73
N THR A 129 -11.35 12.98 15.24
CA THR A 129 -10.57 14.08 14.65
C THR A 129 -9.56 14.66 15.61
N ILE A 130 -9.64 14.28 16.88
CA ILE A 130 -8.79 14.79 17.95
C ILE A 130 -8.24 13.67 18.84
N VAL A 131 -6.98 13.82 19.23
CA VAL A 131 -6.30 13.03 20.25
C VAL A 131 -5.68 14.00 21.25
N LEU A 132 -5.87 13.73 22.54
CA LEU A 132 -5.21 14.44 23.64
C LEU A 132 -4.15 13.53 24.26
N LEU A 133 -2.88 13.95 24.20
CA LEU A 133 -1.75 13.23 24.78
C LEU A 133 -1.15 14.00 25.96
N GLY A 134 -1.28 13.45 27.16
CA GLY A 134 -0.61 13.92 28.36
C GLY A 134 0.83 13.40 28.52
N GLN A 135 1.47 13.78 29.62
CA GLN A 135 2.86 13.46 29.91
C GLN A 135 3.10 12.05 30.46
N VAL A 136 2.03 11.30 30.76
CA VAL A 136 2.08 9.89 31.17
C VAL A 136 2.01 8.92 29.98
N ALA A 137 2.20 9.42 28.75
CA ALA A 137 2.22 8.60 27.55
C ALA A 137 3.34 7.54 27.61
N ASN A 138 2.94 6.28 27.61
CA ASN A 138 3.84 5.14 27.38
C ASN A 138 4.28 5.05 25.91
N GLU A 139 5.22 4.15 25.63
CA GLU A 139 5.83 3.94 24.31
C GLU A 139 4.82 3.70 23.16
N THR A 140 3.69 3.09 23.47
CA THR A 140 2.67 2.67 22.49
C THR A 140 1.39 3.51 22.54
N SER A 141 1.34 4.52 23.42
CA SER A 141 0.10 5.27 23.68
C SER A 141 -0.41 5.99 22.44
N PHE A 142 0.48 6.64 21.69
CA PHE A 142 0.06 7.30 20.46
C PHE A 142 -0.49 6.31 19.43
N ALA A 143 0.13 5.13 19.29
CA ALA A 143 -0.35 4.09 18.39
C ALA A 143 -1.73 3.55 18.82
N HIS A 144 -1.94 3.40 20.13
CA HIS A 144 -3.23 3.01 20.73
C HIS A 144 -4.33 4.01 20.39
N GLU A 145 -4.08 5.31 20.58
CA GLU A 145 -5.06 6.35 20.22
C GLU A 145 -5.36 6.40 18.71
N ILE A 146 -4.34 6.23 17.85
CA ILE A 146 -4.59 6.09 16.41
C ILE A 146 -5.41 4.83 16.10
N GLY A 147 -5.26 3.77 16.89
CA GLY A 147 -6.14 2.60 16.84
C GLY A 147 -7.61 2.99 16.96
N HIS A 148 -7.98 3.78 17.97
CA HIS A 148 -9.35 4.27 18.14
C HIS A 148 -9.86 5.12 16.98
N ILE A 149 -8.99 6.00 16.43
CA ILE A 149 -9.32 6.78 15.23
C ILE A 149 -9.65 5.86 14.03
N LEU A 150 -9.02 4.69 13.97
CA LEU A 150 -9.24 3.64 12.98
C LEU A 150 -10.27 2.58 13.44
N ASP A 151 -11.19 2.96 14.34
CA ASP A 151 -12.32 2.14 14.83
C ASP A 151 -11.90 0.84 15.55
N LEU A 152 -10.71 0.85 16.16
CA LEU A 152 -10.34 -0.16 17.14
C LEU A 152 -10.92 0.16 18.52
N ARG A 153 -11.25 -0.90 19.24
CA ARG A 153 -11.82 -0.85 20.59
C ARG A 153 -10.91 -1.57 21.56
N HIS A 154 -11.04 -1.23 22.83
CA HIS A 154 -10.32 -1.96 23.87
C HIS A 154 -10.71 -3.43 23.89
N THR A 155 -9.74 -4.30 24.13
CA THR A 155 -9.94 -5.75 24.18
C THR A 155 -10.84 -6.20 25.33
N PHE A 156 -11.03 -5.35 26.36
CA PHE A 156 -11.93 -5.63 27.49
C PHE A 156 -13.37 -5.06 27.32
N GLU A 157 -13.63 -4.27 26.27
CA GLU A 157 -14.93 -3.58 26.04
C GLU A 157 -15.68 -4.11 24.81
N GLU A 158 -15.63 -5.42 24.56
CA GLU A 158 -16.14 -6.04 23.33
C GLU A 158 -15.51 -5.41 22.08
N ASP A 159 -14.31 -5.86 21.71
CA ASP A 159 -13.57 -5.33 20.57
C ASP A 159 -14.23 -5.59 19.19
N LEU A 160 -15.35 -6.32 19.20
CA LEU A 160 -16.14 -6.76 18.05
C LEU A 160 -15.33 -7.64 17.09
N CYS A 161 -14.35 -8.35 17.61
CA CYS A 161 -13.51 -9.26 16.85
C CYS A 161 -13.59 -10.69 17.38
N ASP A 162 -14.07 -11.60 16.53
CA ASP A 162 -14.23 -13.03 16.87
C ASP A 162 -12.89 -13.76 17.06
N ASP A 163 -11.76 -13.12 16.74
CA ASP A 163 -10.41 -13.71 16.79
C ASP A 163 -9.61 -13.33 18.05
N THR A 164 -10.23 -12.63 19.01
CA THR A 164 -9.69 -12.36 20.34
C THR A 164 -10.49 -13.09 21.41
N ILE A 165 -9.84 -13.45 22.52
CA ILE A 165 -10.50 -14.02 23.70
C ILE A 165 -10.83 -12.88 24.69
N PRO A 166 -11.78 -13.06 25.62
CA PRO A 166 -12.10 -12.03 26.61
C PRO A 166 -10.86 -11.56 27.39
N ASP A 167 -10.67 -10.25 27.43
CA ASP A 167 -9.57 -9.63 28.16
C ASP A 167 -9.93 -9.44 29.64
N VAL A 168 -9.74 -10.48 30.44
CA VAL A 168 -10.10 -10.50 31.86
C VAL A 168 -8.90 -10.84 32.75
N GLY A 169 -8.53 -9.90 33.62
CA GLY A 169 -7.45 -10.06 34.58
C GLY A 169 -6.38 -8.98 34.48
N THR A 170 -5.20 -9.24 35.04
CA THR A 170 -4.05 -8.30 34.99
C THR A 170 -2.76 -8.98 34.53
N SER A 171 -2.81 -10.28 34.27
CA SER A 171 -1.67 -11.10 33.87
C SER A 171 -2.09 -12.15 32.84
N GLN A 172 -1.12 -12.70 32.10
CA GLN A 172 -1.36 -13.81 31.18
C GLN A 172 -1.96 -15.03 31.90
N ASN A 173 -1.59 -15.29 33.16
CA ASN A 173 -2.17 -16.37 33.95
C ASN A 173 -3.65 -16.11 34.27
N ASP A 174 -4.04 -14.87 34.55
CA ASP A 174 -5.44 -14.53 34.81
C ASP A 174 -6.27 -14.73 33.54
N ILE A 175 -5.81 -14.21 32.39
CA ILE A 175 -6.48 -14.39 31.09
C ILE A 175 -6.60 -15.88 30.76
N ALA A 176 -5.51 -16.63 30.89
CA ALA A 176 -5.48 -18.08 30.64
C ALA A 176 -6.42 -18.86 31.58
N THR A 177 -6.44 -18.52 32.87
CA THR A 177 -7.27 -19.21 33.87
C THR A 177 -8.74 -18.91 33.62
N ASN A 178 -9.09 -17.65 33.35
CA ASN A 178 -10.46 -17.25 33.11
C ASN A 178 -11.05 -17.86 31.84
N TYR A 179 -10.25 -18.05 30.78
CA TYR A 179 -10.76 -18.53 29.49
C TYR A 179 -10.55 -20.03 29.26
N PHE A 180 -9.43 -20.61 29.71
CA PHE A 180 -9.06 -22.01 29.46
C PHE A 180 -9.04 -22.89 30.73
N ASP A 181 -9.28 -22.34 31.92
CA ASP A 181 -9.15 -23.03 33.21
C ASP A 181 -7.75 -23.65 33.43
N LYS A 182 -6.70 -22.93 33.00
CA LYS A 182 -5.29 -23.34 33.06
C LYS A 182 -4.39 -22.15 33.38
N THR A 183 -3.22 -22.43 33.99
CA THR A 183 -2.13 -21.44 33.97
C THR A 183 -1.57 -21.28 32.57
N TYR A 184 -0.96 -20.13 32.27
CA TYR A 184 -0.38 -19.83 30.96
C TYR A 184 0.67 -20.89 30.53
N ASP A 185 1.53 -21.33 31.46
CA ASP A 185 2.53 -22.37 31.18
C ASP A 185 1.93 -23.75 30.89
N SER A 186 0.66 -23.98 31.29
CA SER A 186 -0.07 -25.21 31.02
C SER A 186 -0.92 -25.14 29.74
N CYS A 187 -0.99 -23.97 29.10
CA CYS A 187 -1.67 -23.80 27.82
C CYS A 187 -0.87 -24.45 26.68
N SER A 188 -1.58 -24.98 25.69
CA SER A 188 -0.99 -25.37 24.41
C SER A 188 -0.45 -24.14 23.66
N PRO A 189 0.44 -24.31 22.66
CA PRO A 189 0.97 -23.17 21.90
C PRO A 189 -0.12 -22.27 21.30
N ALA A 190 -1.20 -22.86 20.77
CA ALA A 190 -2.32 -22.09 20.20
C ALA A 190 -3.11 -21.31 21.27
N GLU A 191 -3.29 -21.87 22.47
CA GLU A 191 -3.92 -21.19 23.59
C GLU A 191 -3.02 -20.04 24.10
N GLN A 192 -1.70 -20.27 24.17
CA GLN A 192 -0.73 -19.21 24.52
C GLN A 192 -0.74 -18.08 23.49
N ASP A 193 -0.83 -18.39 22.19
CA ASP A 193 -0.94 -17.39 21.13
C ASP A 193 -2.19 -16.50 21.31
N GLN A 194 -3.33 -17.07 21.72
CA GLN A 194 -4.55 -16.30 22.02
C GLN A 194 -4.40 -15.42 23.25
N VAL A 195 -3.79 -15.93 24.33
CA VAL A 195 -3.49 -15.12 25.53
C VAL A 195 -2.55 -13.98 25.20
N ASN A 196 -1.49 -14.25 24.42
CA ASN A 196 -0.51 -13.24 24.00
C ASN A 196 -1.14 -12.18 23.10
N LEU A 197 -2.00 -12.58 22.18
CA LEU A 197 -2.69 -11.65 21.28
C LEU A 197 -3.52 -10.61 22.04
N VAL A 198 -4.13 -11.00 23.16
CA VAL A 198 -4.91 -10.10 24.03
C VAL A 198 -3.99 -9.32 24.98
N TYR A 199 -3.08 -10.01 25.68
CA TYR A 199 -2.19 -9.38 26.66
C TYR A 199 -1.28 -8.32 26.05
N SER A 200 -0.71 -8.61 24.87
CA SER A 200 0.18 -7.71 24.12
C SER A 200 -0.57 -6.98 22.98
N ASN A 201 -1.91 -6.99 22.99
CA ASN A 201 -2.70 -6.26 22.02
C ASN A 201 -2.42 -4.75 22.12
N LEU A 202 -2.34 -4.07 20.98
CA LEU A 202 -2.23 -2.61 20.93
C LEU A 202 -3.34 -1.94 21.76
N MET A 203 -4.54 -2.52 21.75
CA MET A 203 -5.74 -1.99 22.40
C MET A 203 -5.97 -2.49 23.83
N SER A 204 -5.02 -3.21 24.42
CA SER A 204 -5.13 -3.66 25.82
C SER A 204 -4.49 -2.66 26.80
N TYR A 205 -4.66 -2.87 28.10
CA TYR A 205 -4.09 -2.06 29.19
C TYR A 205 -3.01 -2.76 30.03
N HIS A 206 -2.66 -4.02 29.78
CA HIS A 206 -1.73 -4.77 30.65
C HIS A 206 -0.29 -4.25 30.63
N ASP A 207 0.33 -4.22 29.46
CA ASP A 207 1.78 -4.00 29.34
C ASP A 207 2.10 -2.80 28.44
N GLY A 208 1.99 -1.60 29.01
CA GLY A 208 2.14 -0.34 28.28
C GLY A 208 3.37 -0.24 27.34
N ALA A 209 4.45 -0.99 27.59
CA ALA A 209 5.63 -1.03 26.74
C ALA A 209 5.57 -2.10 25.63
N ASN A 210 4.93 -3.25 25.85
CA ASN A 210 4.95 -4.39 24.93
C ASN A 210 3.66 -4.58 24.09
N ARG A 211 2.74 -3.61 24.13
CA ARG A 211 1.53 -3.58 23.29
C ARG A 211 1.85 -3.32 21.81
N SER A 212 2.07 -4.38 21.06
CA SER A 212 2.47 -4.28 19.65
C SER A 212 1.73 -5.23 18.72
N LEU A 213 0.78 -6.02 19.22
CA LEU A 213 0.02 -6.97 18.40
C LEU A 213 -1.34 -6.41 18.00
N LEU A 214 -1.78 -6.77 16.79
CA LEU A 214 -3.14 -6.56 16.30
C LEU A 214 -3.66 -7.87 15.73
N SER A 215 -4.94 -8.16 15.99
CA SER A 215 -5.60 -9.31 15.40
C SER A 215 -5.89 -9.11 13.90
N THR A 216 -6.26 -10.18 13.22
CA THR A 216 -6.61 -10.12 11.79
C THR A 216 -7.88 -9.30 11.61
N CYS A 217 -8.87 -9.52 12.48
CA CYS A 217 -10.11 -8.75 12.48
C CYS A 217 -9.88 -7.27 12.81
N GLN A 218 -9.04 -6.94 13.81
CA GLN A 218 -8.74 -5.55 14.12
C GLN A 218 -8.14 -4.83 12.92
N MET A 219 -7.21 -5.46 12.19
CA MET A 219 -6.70 -4.89 10.94
C MET A 219 -7.79 -4.70 9.88
N ASP A 220 -8.78 -5.61 9.79
CA ASP A 220 -9.90 -5.46 8.86
C ASP A 220 -10.76 -4.24 9.21
N ARG A 221 -11.02 -4.02 10.51
CA ARG A 221 -11.70 -2.83 11.01
C ARG A 221 -10.94 -1.55 10.65
N GLN A 222 -9.63 -1.52 10.87
CA GLN A 222 -8.79 -0.38 10.48
C GLN A 222 -8.90 -0.09 8.98
N SER A 223 -8.86 -1.11 8.13
CA SER A 223 -9.02 -0.94 6.69
C SER A 223 -10.39 -0.35 6.33
N VAL A 224 -11.46 -0.81 6.98
CA VAL A 224 -12.84 -0.34 6.74
C VAL A 224 -12.95 1.13 7.13
N GLN A 225 -12.52 1.49 8.34
CA GLN A 225 -12.58 2.86 8.83
C GLN A 225 -11.66 3.78 8.01
N GLY A 226 -10.41 3.39 7.80
CA GLY A 226 -9.46 4.15 7.00
C GLY A 226 -9.94 4.36 5.56
N TYR A 227 -10.60 3.37 4.95
CA TYR A 227 -11.26 3.57 3.67
C TYR A 227 -12.41 4.57 3.78
N ALA A 228 -13.31 4.46 4.76
CA ALA A 228 -14.40 5.40 4.95
C ALA A 228 -13.90 6.86 5.10
N ASP A 229 -12.83 7.06 5.88
CA ASP A 229 -12.26 8.37 6.21
C ASP A 229 -11.20 8.88 5.22
N ARG A 230 -10.90 8.11 4.16
CA ARG A 230 -9.80 8.37 3.22
C ARG A 230 -9.74 9.79 2.67
N GLY A 231 -10.89 10.45 2.51
CA GLY A 231 -10.97 11.81 1.96
C GLY A 231 -10.32 12.86 2.86
N TRP A 232 -10.40 12.70 4.17
CA TRP A 232 -9.92 13.70 5.14
C TRP A 232 -8.70 13.21 5.93
N VAL A 233 -8.54 11.90 6.18
CA VAL A 233 -7.44 11.41 7.02
C VAL A 233 -6.25 10.86 6.22
N LEU A 234 -6.46 10.28 5.03
CA LEU A 234 -5.39 9.60 4.30
C LEU A 234 -4.76 10.49 3.22
N SER A 235 -3.44 10.42 3.07
CA SER A 235 -2.73 11.08 1.96
C SER A 235 -2.84 10.32 0.65
N LYS A 236 -3.20 9.03 0.67
CA LYS A 236 -3.37 8.16 -0.51
C LYS A 236 -4.69 7.40 -0.40
N THR A 237 -5.31 7.06 -1.53
CA THR A 237 -6.55 6.26 -1.57
C THR A 237 -6.22 4.76 -1.63
N PRO A 238 -6.67 3.94 -0.65
CA PRO A 238 -6.57 2.50 -0.75
C PRO A 238 -7.47 1.96 -1.87
N ARG A 239 -6.99 0.97 -2.62
CA ARG A 239 -7.85 0.07 -3.41
C ARG A 239 -7.51 -1.36 -3.04
N TYR A 240 -8.46 -2.06 -2.44
CA TYR A 240 -8.28 -3.42 -1.94
C TYR A 240 -8.47 -4.44 -3.06
N LEU A 241 -7.62 -5.45 -3.05
CA LEU A 241 -7.65 -6.59 -3.95
C LEU A 241 -7.73 -7.89 -3.16
N ARG A 242 -8.54 -8.82 -3.66
CA ARG A 242 -8.70 -10.15 -3.09
C ARG A 242 -8.81 -11.20 -4.19
N SER A 243 -8.03 -12.26 -4.10
CA SER A 243 -7.99 -13.31 -5.15
C SER A 243 -9.34 -13.98 -5.43
N ASN A 244 -10.21 -14.07 -4.41
CA ASN A 244 -11.59 -14.55 -4.51
C ASN A 244 -12.64 -13.42 -4.61
N GLY A 245 -12.22 -12.16 -4.85
CA GLY A 245 -13.12 -11.03 -5.06
C GLY A 245 -14.00 -11.19 -6.31
N THR A 246 -14.89 -10.23 -6.56
CA THR A 246 -15.79 -10.26 -7.72
C THR A 246 -15.34 -9.27 -8.81
N ASN A 247 -15.86 -9.43 -10.03
CA ASN A 247 -15.50 -8.60 -11.18
C ASN A 247 -16.54 -7.52 -11.53
N THR A 248 -17.74 -7.55 -10.93
CA THR A 248 -18.92 -6.90 -11.52
C THR A 248 -19.61 -5.89 -10.61
N THR A 249 -19.25 -5.79 -9.32
CA THR A 249 -19.89 -4.90 -8.33
C THR A 249 -18.92 -4.53 -7.20
N THR A 250 -17.77 -3.96 -7.54
CA THR A 250 -16.71 -3.64 -6.56
C THR A 250 -16.32 -2.17 -6.64
N ASP A 251 -16.26 -1.50 -5.49
CA ASP A 251 -15.75 -0.12 -5.36
C ASP A 251 -14.28 -0.07 -4.89
N GLY A 252 -13.69 -1.23 -4.59
CA GLY A 252 -12.32 -1.33 -4.09
C GLY A 252 -12.18 -1.06 -2.61
N SER A 253 -13.29 -1.00 -1.86
CA SER A 253 -13.28 -1.04 -0.40
C SER A 253 -12.88 -2.43 0.11
N PRO A 254 -12.56 -2.58 1.41
CA PRO A 254 -12.29 -3.88 2.02
C PRO A 254 -13.46 -4.87 1.91
N SER A 255 -14.70 -4.38 1.95
CA SER A 255 -15.91 -5.21 1.84
C SER A 255 -16.27 -5.57 0.40
N GLN A 256 -15.80 -4.78 -0.58
CA GLN A 256 -15.98 -5.04 -2.02
C GLN A 256 -14.65 -4.91 -2.79
N PRO A 257 -13.66 -5.79 -2.52
CA PRO A 257 -12.34 -5.69 -3.12
C PRO A 257 -12.35 -6.15 -4.57
N TYR A 258 -11.46 -5.59 -5.39
CA TYR A 258 -11.29 -6.03 -6.77
C TYR A 258 -10.66 -7.43 -6.85
N LYS A 259 -11.18 -8.27 -7.75
CA LYS A 259 -10.56 -9.58 -8.02
C LYS A 259 -9.21 -9.49 -8.71
N THR A 260 -9.06 -8.55 -9.65
CA THR A 260 -7.89 -8.46 -10.53
C THR A 260 -7.24 -7.10 -10.46
N LEU A 261 -5.93 -7.08 -10.72
CA LEU A 261 -5.16 -5.84 -10.80
C LEU A 261 -5.70 -4.89 -11.87
N LYS A 262 -6.11 -5.44 -13.02
CA LYS A 262 -6.70 -4.66 -14.12
C LYS A 262 -7.97 -3.94 -13.67
N ASN A 263 -8.89 -4.62 -13.00
CA ASN A 263 -10.12 -3.99 -12.53
C ASN A 263 -9.82 -2.87 -11.53
N ALA A 264 -8.87 -3.10 -10.61
CA ALA A 264 -8.47 -2.09 -9.65
C ALA A 264 -7.86 -0.84 -10.31
N LEU A 265 -7.14 -0.99 -11.43
CA LEU A 265 -6.51 0.11 -12.16
C LEU A 265 -7.46 0.81 -13.13
N ASP A 266 -8.47 0.10 -13.66
CA ASP A 266 -9.45 0.66 -14.59
C ASP A 266 -10.57 1.43 -13.87
N ALA A 267 -10.75 1.21 -12.56
CA ALA A 267 -11.88 1.74 -11.79
C ALA A 267 -11.81 3.26 -11.46
N GLY A 268 -10.87 4.02 -12.03
CA GLY A 268 -10.84 5.48 -11.88
C GLY A 268 -9.48 6.09 -12.18
N ALA A 269 -9.30 7.37 -11.85
CA ALA A 269 -7.99 8.02 -11.90
C ALA A 269 -6.97 7.22 -11.09
N ASN A 270 -5.73 7.06 -11.57
CA ASN A 270 -4.68 6.25 -10.92
C ASN A 270 -3.73 7.08 -10.05
N ASN A 271 -3.88 8.40 -10.08
CA ASN A 271 -3.09 9.29 -9.23
C ASN A 271 -3.42 9.01 -7.77
N ASN A 272 -2.37 8.90 -6.95
CA ASN A 272 -2.49 8.84 -5.49
C ASN A 272 -3.19 7.58 -4.92
N ILE A 273 -3.14 6.45 -5.63
CA ILE A 273 -3.69 5.17 -5.15
C ILE A 273 -2.61 4.23 -4.66
N VAL A 274 -2.91 3.52 -3.58
CA VAL A 274 -2.17 2.35 -3.12
C VAL A 274 -3.02 1.11 -3.33
N LEU A 275 -2.45 0.12 -3.98
CA LEU A 275 -3.09 -1.18 -4.16
C LEU A 275 -2.78 -2.05 -2.94
N VAL A 276 -3.81 -2.46 -2.22
CA VAL A 276 -3.69 -3.29 -1.01
C VAL A 276 -4.10 -4.72 -1.35
N PHE A 277 -3.16 -5.66 -1.28
CA PHE A 277 -3.39 -7.05 -1.68
C PHE A 277 -3.57 -7.93 -0.45
N GLN A 278 -4.68 -8.65 -0.34
CA GLN A 278 -4.71 -9.78 0.59
C GLN A 278 -3.76 -10.89 0.11
N ALA A 279 -3.34 -11.79 0.99
CA ALA A 279 -2.56 -12.96 0.59
C ALA A 279 -3.26 -13.75 -0.54
N GLY A 280 -2.46 -14.20 -1.50
CA GLY A 280 -2.97 -14.93 -2.65
C GLY A 280 -2.16 -14.69 -3.92
N SER A 281 -2.68 -15.25 -5.03
CA SER A 281 -2.11 -15.06 -6.36
C SER A 281 -3.04 -14.23 -7.23
N TYR A 282 -2.48 -13.22 -7.88
CA TYR A 282 -3.17 -12.25 -8.71
C TYR A 282 -2.57 -12.29 -10.10
N THR A 283 -3.42 -12.31 -11.13
CA THR A 283 -2.98 -12.16 -12.51
C THR A 283 -2.99 -10.68 -12.89
N SER A 284 -1.85 -10.17 -13.35
CA SER A 284 -1.81 -8.91 -14.08
C SER A 284 -2.16 -9.15 -15.54
N VAL A 285 -3.05 -8.31 -16.07
CA VAL A 285 -3.48 -8.31 -17.48
C VAL A 285 -2.98 -7.07 -18.25
N GLN A 286 -2.13 -6.23 -17.63
CA GLN A 286 -1.62 -4.99 -18.22
C GLN A 286 -0.09 -4.99 -18.37
N SER A 287 0.36 -4.51 -19.54
CA SER A 287 1.75 -4.43 -19.98
C SER A 287 2.61 -3.38 -19.28
N SER A 288 1.98 -2.42 -18.62
CA SER A 288 2.67 -1.37 -17.90
C SER A 288 1.77 -0.82 -16.80
N VAL A 289 2.05 -1.19 -15.55
CA VAL A 289 1.46 -0.51 -14.40
C VAL A 289 2.33 0.71 -14.12
N THR A 290 2.09 1.78 -14.86
CA THR A 290 2.77 3.07 -14.66
C THR A 290 1.80 4.01 -13.97
N ASN A 291 2.25 4.70 -12.93
CA ASN A 291 1.53 5.78 -12.22
C ASN A 291 0.51 5.34 -11.15
N PHE A 292 0.92 4.50 -10.19
CA PHE A 292 0.19 4.34 -8.93
C PHE A 292 1.19 4.46 -7.77
N GLY A 293 0.71 4.85 -6.59
CA GLY A 293 1.53 5.28 -5.45
C GLY A 293 2.13 4.15 -4.61
N GLY A 294 1.92 2.88 -4.95
CA GLY A 294 2.46 1.74 -4.21
C GLY A 294 1.61 0.46 -4.27
N MET A 295 2.24 -0.69 -4.05
CA MET A 295 1.58 -1.98 -3.81
C MET A 295 1.97 -2.47 -2.42
N VAL A 296 0.98 -2.79 -1.57
CA VAL A 296 1.22 -3.30 -0.22
C VAL A 296 0.54 -4.66 -0.06
N PRO A 297 1.28 -5.73 0.27
CA PRO A 297 0.66 -6.97 0.72
C PRO A 297 0.16 -6.81 2.16
N ARG A 298 -1.05 -7.29 2.42
CA ARG A 298 -1.72 -7.35 3.72
C ARG A 298 -1.90 -8.83 4.09
N GLN A 299 -1.53 -9.18 5.33
CA GLN A 299 -1.71 -10.51 5.91
C GLN A 299 -1.08 -11.66 5.10
N GLY A 300 0.22 -11.55 4.82
CA GLY A 300 1.01 -12.60 4.17
C GLY A 300 1.55 -12.23 2.79
N THR A 301 1.80 -13.24 1.96
CA THR A 301 2.43 -13.02 0.64
C THR A 301 1.38 -12.86 -0.46
N ALA A 302 1.44 -11.74 -1.17
CA ALA A 302 0.76 -11.54 -2.44
C ALA A 302 1.71 -11.83 -3.61
N ARG A 303 1.29 -12.68 -4.53
CA ARG A 303 2.03 -13.01 -5.76
C ARG A 303 1.32 -12.41 -6.94
N VAL A 304 1.93 -11.45 -7.62
CA VAL A 304 1.40 -10.95 -8.88
C VAL A 304 2.12 -11.70 -10.00
N SER A 305 1.45 -12.69 -10.57
CA SER A 305 1.93 -13.29 -11.81
C SER A 305 1.59 -12.33 -12.94
N LYS A 306 2.57 -12.08 -13.81
CA LYS A 306 2.21 -11.70 -15.17
C LYS A 306 1.48 -12.91 -15.71
N GLN A 307 0.18 -12.77 -15.98
CA GLN A 307 -0.45 -13.74 -16.85
C GLN A 307 0.36 -13.72 -18.16
N ASP A 308 0.48 -14.85 -18.85
CA ASP A 308 1.06 -14.90 -20.20
C ASP A 308 0.17 -14.09 -21.16
N ILE A 309 0.06 -12.78 -20.96
CA ILE A 309 -0.29 -11.80 -21.97
C ILE A 309 0.87 -11.97 -22.95
N GLY A 310 0.62 -12.64 -24.07
CA GLY A 310 1.64 -13.02 -25.03
C GLY A 310 2.64 -11.88 -25.23
N VAL A 311 3.81 -12.03 -24.59
CA VAL A 311 4.92 -11.07 -24.49
C VAL A 311 4.48 -9.62 -24.69
N ASP A 312 4.05 -9.01 -23.58
CA ASP A 312 3.67 -7.60 -23.51
C ASP A 312 4.56 -6.70 -24.35
N TYR A 313 3.87 -5.76 -24.98
CA TYR A 313 4.45 -4.82 -25.90
C TYR A 313 5.46 -3.89 -25.20
N VAL A 314 6.72 -4.33 -25.13
CA VAL A 314 7.85 -3.51 -24.69
C VAL A 314 8.81 -3.43 -25.86
N ILE A 315 8.66 -2.37 -26.66
CA ILE A 315 9.72 -2.00 -27.59
C ILE A 315 10.98 -1.75 -26.73
N PRO A 316 12.16 -2.27 -27.12
CA PRO A 316 13.40 -2.06 -26.38
C PRO A 316 13.57 -0.60 -25.97
N SER A 317 13.83 -0.37 -24.68
CA SER A 317 14.07 0.97 -24.14
C SER A 317 15.12 1.71 -24.97
N GLY A 318 14.78 2.89 -25.48
CA GLY A 318 15.67 3.71 -26.31
C GLY A 318 15.21 3.89 -27.76
N VAL A 319 14.35 3.01 -28.27
CA VAL A 319 13.72 3.21 -29.59
C VAL A 319 12.69 4.35 -29.53
N ASP A 320 12.00 4.48 -28.41
CA ASP A 320 11.14 5.62 -28.07
C ASP A 320 11.93 6.93 -27.86
N ARG A 321 13.27 6.88 -27.76
CA ARG A 321 14.14 8.05 -27.67
C ARG A 321 15.03 8.21 -28.90
N SER A 322 14.70 7.52 -29.99
CA SER A 322 15.49 7.60 -31.21
C SER A 322 15.51 9.03 -31.75
N GLN A 323 16.68 9.52 -32.14
CA GLN A 323 16.85 10.85 -32.76
C GLN A 323 15.98 11.09 -34.00
N PRO A 324 15.72 10.09 -34.88
CA PRO A 324 14.80 10.30 -35.99
C PRO A 324 13.35 10.44 -35.50
N VAL A 325 12.78 11.64 -35.65
CA VAL A 325 11.39 11.95 -35.25
C VAL A 325 10.38 10.99 -35.88
N ALA A 326 10.58 10.61 -37.15
CA ALA A 326 9.71 9.68 -37.85
C ALA A 326 9.70 8.27 -37.21
N VAL A 327 10.85 7.80 -36.68
CA VAL A 327 10.92 6.53 -35.95
C VAL A 327 10.14 6.65 -34.64
N HIS A 328 10.39 7.72 -33.88
CA HIS A 328 9.70 7.98 -32.62
C HIS A 328 8.17 8.01 -32.78
N GLU A 329 7.67 8.77 -33.76
CA GLU A 329 6.23 8.89 -34.02
C GLU A 329 5.59 7.56 -34.44
N ALA A 330 6.24 6.82 -35.33
CA ALA A 330 5.74 5.52 -35.80
C ALA A 330 5.74 4.47 -34.68
N VAL A 331 6.78 4.48 -33.83
CA VAL A 331 6.88 3.63 -32.63
C VAL A 331 5.77 3.97 -31.64
N ARG A 332 5.56 5.26 -31.34
CA ARG A 332 4.48 5.74 -30.48
C ARG A 332 3.11 5.29 -30.99
N ARG A 333 2.84 5.52 -32.28
CA ARG A 333 1.60 5.09 -32.96
C ARG A 333 1.40 3.58 -32.88
N SER A 334 2.47 2.80 -33.06
CA SER A 334 2.39 1.35 -32.90
C SER A 334 1.96 0.95 -31.47
N GLN A 335 2.42 1.66 -30.43
CA GLN A 335 2.02 1.35 -29.05
C GLN A 335 0.55 1.69 -28.83
N GLU A 336 0.11 2.84 -29.35
CA GLU A 336 -1.30 3.28 -29.29
C GLU A 336 -2.23 2.26 -29.99
N LEU A 337 -1.87 1.82 -31.20
CA LEU A 337 -2.65 0.83 -31.96
C LEU A 337 -2.69 -0.54 -31.27
N TYR A 338 -1.57 -0.99 -30.72
CA TYR A 338 -1.52 -2.25 -29.97
C TYR A 338 -2.41 -2.18 -28.72
N ARG A 339 -2.38 -1.07 -27.98
CA ARG A 339 -3.25 -0.82 -26.82
C ARG A 339 -4.73 -0.77 -27.21
N ALA A 340 -5.04 -0.28 -28.42
CA ALA A 340 -6.40 -0.28 -28.98
C ALA A 340 -6.85 -1.64 -29.53
N GLY A 341 -5.99 -2.67 -29.49
CA GLY A 341 -6.29 -4.00 -30.02
C GLY A 341 -6.03 -4.17 -31.53
N ASP A 342 -5.61 -3.11 -32.24
CA ASP A 342 -5.24 -3.16 -33.65
C ASP A 342 -3.80 -3.69 -33.82
N LYS A 343 -3.65 -5.01 -33.68
CA LYS A 343 -2.36 -5.70 -33.79
C LYS A 343 -1.72 -5.53 -35.17
N GLU A 344 -2.52 -5.55 -36.23
CA GLU A 344 -2.03 -5.38 -37.61
C GLU A 344 -1.58 -3.93 -37.88
N GLY A 345 -2.33 -2.94 -37.37
CA GLY A 345 -1.92 -1.54 -37.41
C GLY A 345 -0.62 -1.29 -36.65
N ALA A 346 -0.42 -1.95 -35.51
CA ALA A 346 0.83 -1.89 -34.77
C ALA A 346 2.02 -2.44 -35.59
N ILE A 347 1.87 -3.63 -36.20
CA ILE A 347 2.91 -4.21 -37.08
C ILE A 347 3.24 -3.27 -38.24
N ARG A 348 2.23 -2.73 -38.94
CA ARG A 348 2.44 -1.78 -40.04
C ARG A 348 3.20 -0.52 -39.58
N SER A 349 2.89 -0.01 -38.39
CA SER A 349 3.55 1.17 -37.83
C SER A 349 5.02 0.88 -37.48
N LEU A 350 5.35 -0.31 -36.98
CA LEU A 350 6.76 -0.72 -36.79
C LEU A 350 7.52 -0.88 -38.11
N MET A 351 6.88 -1.44 -39.14
CA MET A 351 7.47 -1.53 -40.48
C MET A 351 7.72 -0.14 -41.08
N GLU A 352 6.85 0.83 -40.79
CA GLU A 352 7.09 2.22 -41.18
C GLU A 352 8.29 2.81 -40.44
N ALA A 353 8.39 2.60 -39.12
CA ALA A 353 9.54 3.03 -38.32
C ALA A 353 10.87 2.45 -38.88
N GLU A 354 10.86 1.18 -39.30
CA GLU A 354 12.02 0.48 -39.87
C GLU A 354 12.58 1.16 -41.14
N LYS A 355 11.73 1.79 -41.96
CA LYS A 355 12.15 2.50 -43.18
C LYS A 355 13.01 3.72 -42.88
N HIS A 356 12.80 4.35 -41.71
CA HIS A 356 13.49 5.58 -41.30
C HIS A 356 14.69 5.30 -40.38
N ALA A 357 14.87 4.06 -39.94
CA ALA A 357 15.94 3.67 -39.01
C ALA A 357 17.21 3.21 -39.75
N THR A 358 18.36 3.38 -39.08
CA THR A 358 19.67 2.92 -39.57
C THR A 358 20.45 2.21 -38.47
N GLY A 359 21.49 1.45 -38.86
CA GLY A 359 22.39 0.77 -37.92
C GLY A 359 21.68 -0.15 -36.92
N GLU A 360 22.11 -0.10 -35.65
CA GLU A 360 21.56 -0.94 -34.57
C GLU A 360 20.08 -0.66 -34.29
N LEU A 361 19.61 0.57 -34.50
CA LEU A 361 18.20 0.91 -34.35
C LEU A 361 17.34 0.17 -35.38
N LYS A 362 17.81 0.08 -36.63
CA LYS A 362 17.14 -0.69 -37.68
C LYS A 362 17.08 -2.17 -37.33
N ALA A 363 18.19 -2.75 -36.87
CA ALA A 363 18.23 -4.14 -36.43
C ALA A 363 17.25 -4.40 -35.27
N ALA A 364 17.17 -3.49 -34.29
CA ALA A 364 16.22 -3.61 -33.18
C ALA A 364 14.76 -3.58 -33.65
N LEU A 365 14.40 -2.67 -34.56
CA LEU A 365 13.05 -2.60 -35.14
C LEU A 365 12.72 -3.84 -35.99
N GLN A 366 13.66 -4.32 -36.81
CA GLN A 366 13.46 -5.54 -37.59
C GLN A 366 13.25 -6.76 -36.69
N HIS A 367 14.01 -6.87 -35.60
CA HIS A 367 13.84 -7.94 -34.62
C HIS A 367 12.44 -7.87 -33.99
N GLU A 368 11.99 -6.67 -33.64
CA GLU A 368 10.69 -6.45 -33.04
C GLU A 368 9.55 -6.80 -34.01
N VAL A 369 9.64 -6.37 -35.28
CA VAL A 369 8.69 -6.75 -36.34
C VAL A 369 8.63 -8.28 -36.49
N ALA A 370 9.78 -8.97 -36.50
CA ALA A 370 9.84 -10.43 -36.61
C ALA A 370 9.04 -11.12 -35.50
N LYS A 371 9.23 -10.69 -34.24
CA LYS A 371 8.50 -11.24 -33.08
C LYS A 371 6.99 -11.06 -33.24
N ARG A 372 6.53 -9.88 -33.66
CA ARG A 372 5.10 -9.59 -33.84
C ARG A 372 4.47 -10.42 -34.93
N LEU A 373 5.15 -10.58 -36.07
CA LEU A 373 4.71 -11.47 -37.14
C LEU A 373 4.61 -12.92 -36.65
N GLY A 374 5.59 -13.39 -35.86
CA GLY A 374 5.56 -14.72 -35.25
C GLY A 374 4.37 -14.92 -34.29
N TYR A 375 4.04 -13.92 -33.47
CA TYR A 375 2.85 -13.97 -32.60
C TYR A 375 1.53 -13.91 -33.37
N ALA A 376 1.52 -13.30 -34.55
CA ALA A 376 0.38 -13.29 -35.47
C ALA A 376 0.26 -14.59 -36.29
N GLY A 377 1.15 -15.57 -36.11
CA GLY A 377 1.18 -16.81 -36.89
C GLY A 377 1.73 -16.64 -38.31
N ARG A 378 2.29 -15.47 -38.64
CA ARG A 378 2.85 -15.14 -39.96
C ARG A 378 4.32 -15.56 -40.02
N TYR A 379 4.55 -16.86 -39.88
CA TYR A 379 5.90 -17.41 -39.65
C TYR A 379 6.87 -17.19 -40.82
N ASP A 380 6.41 -17.24 -42.07
CA ASP A 380 7.26 -16.95 -43.24
C ASP A 380 7.81 -15.52 -43.20
N GLU A 381 6.94 -14.55 -42.90
CA GLU A 381 7.33 -13.14 -42.81
C GLU A 381 8.22 -12.88 -41.58
N ALA A 382 7.92 -13.55 -40.46
CA ALA A 382 8.76 -13.50 -39.27
C ALA A 382 10.18 -14.01 -39.56
N ALA A 383 10.31 -15.16 -40.24
CA ALA A 383 11.59 -15.72 -40.64
C ALA A 383 12.36 -14.76 -41.55
N SER A 384 11.69 -14.12 -42.50
CA SER A 384 12.28 -13.08 -43.36
C SER A 384 12.85 -11.91 -42.54
N TYR A 385 12.08 -11.38 -41.59
CA TYR A 385 12.55 -10.28 -40.74
C TYR A 385 13.66 -10.68 -39.76
N TYR A 386 13.66 -11.91 -39.24
CA TYR A 386 14.77 -12.41 -38.44
C TYR A 386 16.08 -12.50 -39.25
N ARG A 387 16.01 -12.92 -40.52
CA ARG A 387 17.18 -12.90 -41.41
C ARG A 387 17.66 -11.48 -41.70
N LYS A 388 16.75 -10.54 -41.99
CA LYS A 388 17.10 -9.10 -42.14
C LYS A 388 17.80 -8.54 -40.89
N THR A 389 17.33 -8.95 -39.72
CA THR A 389 17.94 -8.57 -38.43
C THR A 389 19.37 -9.10 -38.33
N ALA A 390 19.60 -10.37 -38.68
CA ALA A 390 20.93 -10.99 -38.68
C ALA A 390 21.91 -10.33 -39.66
N GLU A 391 21.41 -9.81 -40.78
CA GLU A 391 22.20 -9.05 -41.75
C GLU A 391 22.54 -7.63 -41.24
N SER A 392 21.62 -7.00 -40.51
CA SER A 392 21.74 -5.61 -40.08
C SER A 392 22.47 -5.42 -38.74
N THR A 393 22.50 -6.43 -37.86
CA THR A 393 23.15 -6.33 -36.54
C THR A 393 24.65 -6.59 -36.60
N ARG A 394 25.42 -5.83 -35.82
CA ARG A 394 26.86 -6.09 -35.61
C ARG A 394 27.13 -7.03 -34.44
N GLN A 395 26.11 -7.39 -33.66
CA GLN A 395 26.23 -8.19 -32.45
C GLN A 395 26.22 -9.69 -32.78
N PRO A 396 27.33 -10.43 -32.61
CA PRO A 396 27.39 -11.84 -33.01
C PRO A 396 26.41 -12.73 -32.25
N GLY A 397 26.17 -12.43 -30.96
CA GLY A 397 25.20 -13.14 -30.13
C GLY A 397 23.77 -13.01 -30.65
N LEU A 398 23.34 -11.78 -30.94
CA LEU A 398 22.02 -11.51 -31.52
C LEU A 398 21.88 -12.15 -32.90
N LYS A 399 22.92 -12.06 -33.75
CA LYS A 399 22.92 -12.70 -35.07
C LYS A 399 22.66 -14.20 -34.99
N LYS A 400 23.35 -14.91 -34.08
CA LYS A 400 23.14 -16.35 -33.86
C LYS A 400 21.74 -16.65 -33.36
N GLU A 401 21.24 -15.87 -32.40
CA GLU A 401 19.90 -16.01 -31.85
C GLU A 401 18.82 -15.88 -32.93
N VAL A 402 18.83 -14.78 -33.69
CA VAL A 402 17.77 -14.50 -34.67
C VAL A 402 17.83 -15.47 -35.85
N LEU A 403 19.00 -16.00 -36.23
CA LEU A 403 19.07 -17.09 -37.22
C LEU A 403 18.46 -18.40 -36.70
N GLY A 404 18.64 -18.71 -35.40
CA GLY A 404 17.94 -19.82 -34.75
C GLY A 404 16.42 -19.63 -34.79
N ARG A 405 15.94 -18.42 -34.47
CA ARG A 405 14.52 -18.06 -34.54
C ARG A 405 13.96 -18.11 -35.97
N ALA A 406 14.74 -17.67 -36.97
CA ALA A 406 14.34 -17.77 -38.37
C ALA A 406 14.07 -19.22 -38.77
N LYS A 407 14.98 -20.13 -38.38
CA LYS A 407 14.82 -21.57 -38.62
C LYS A 407 13.59 -22.15 -37.92
N GLU A 408 13.36 -21.80 -36.65
CA GLU A 408 12.15 -22.19 -35.92
C GLU A 408 10.86 -21.72 -36.63
N CYS A 409 10.88 -20.51 -37.19
CA CYS A 409 9.76 -19.98 -37.96
C CYS A 409 9.57 -20.72 -39.29
N ASP A 410 10.65 -21.04 -40.02
CA ASP A 410 10.56 -21.86 -41.25
C ASP A 410 9.94 -23.24 -40.96
N GLU A 411 10.36 -23.88 -39.86
CA GLU A 411 9.83 -25.19 -39.44
C GLU A 411 8.34 -25.10 -39.11
N LYS A 412 7.90 -24.01 -38.46
CA LYS A 412 6.47 -23.78 -38.17
C LYS A 412 5.66 -23.45 -39.42
N ALA A 413 6.23 -22.70 -40.36
CA ALA A 413 5.58 -22.36 -41.62
C ALA A 413 5.37 -23.58 -42.52
N ALA A 414 6.32 -24.52 -42.51
CA ALA A 414 6.22 -25.78 -43.24
C ALA A 414 5.10 -26.72 -42.72
N GLY A 415 4.55 -26.44 -41.53
CA GLY A 415 3.55 -27.28 -40.88
C GLY A 415 4.12 -28.59 -40.32
N PRO A 416 3.30 -29.45 -39.72
CA PRO A 416 3.73 -30.77 -39.26
C PRO A 416 4.19 -31.58 -40.47
N THR A 417 5.50 -31.70 -40.63
CA THR A 417 6.08 -32.72 -41.51
C THR A 417 5.68 -34.07 -40.92
N ASN A 418 4.91 -34.86 -41.66
CA ASN A 418 4.69 -36.28 -41.34
C ASN A 418 6.06 -36.96 -41.37
N ARG A 419 6.78 -36.91 -40.25
CA ARG A 419 7.97 -37.72 -40.04
C ARG A 419 7.47 -39.16 -39.87
N PRO A 420 7.87 -40.09 -40.76
CA PRO A 420 7.48 -41.49 -40.66
C PRO A 420 7.98 -42.14 -39.37
#